data_AF-A0A2E2IQ95-F1
#
_entry.id   AF-A0A2E2IQ95-F1
#
_cell.length_a   1.000
_cell.length_b   1.000
_cell.length_c   1.000
_cell.angle_alpha   90.00
_cell.angle_beta   90.00
_cell.angle_gamma   90.00
#
_symmetry.space_group_name_H-M   'P 1'
#
loop_
_entity.id
_entity.type
_entity.pdbx_description
1 polymer ?
#
loop_
_entity_poly.entity_id
_entity_poly.type
_entity_poly.pdbx_seq_one_letter_code
_entity_poly.pdbx_strand_id
1 'polypeptide(L)'
;MDQQSTVRDIEEKARQRRISIPDLCARAEIAASTFYRWKKSPTNPRPKGANFHLVERLYGALAAIDAEDAKRLSRGGKAVAA
;
A
#
# COMPACT_ATOMS: atom_id res chain seq x y z
N MET A 1 11.23 -15.28 -2.34
CA MET A 1 10.84 -13.87 -2.16
C MET A 1 11.61 -13.31 -1.00
N ASP A 2 12.29 -12.18 -1.20
CA ASP A 2 13.02 -11.47 -0.14
C ASP A 2 12.09 -10.44 0.52
N GLN A 3 12.15 -10.27 1.85
CA GLN A 3 11.28 -9.33 2.56
C GLN A 3 11.40 -7.89 2.03
N GLN A 4 12.59 -7.45 1.65
CA GLN A 4 12.81 -6.11 1.11
C GLN A 4 12.21 -5.97 -0.28
N SER A 5 12.16 -7.07 -1.06
CA SER A 5 11.43 -7.07 -2.33
C SER A 5 9.92 -6.85 -2.14
N THR A 6 9.31 -7.45 -1.09
CA THR A 6 7.90 -7.20 -0.74
C THR A 6 7.66 -5.78 -0.26
N VAL A 7 8.53 -5.25 0.61
CA VAL A 7 8.43 -3.85 1.07
C VAL A 7 8.50 -2.89 -0.11
N ARG A 8 9.46 -3.10 -1.03
CA ARG A 8 9.63 -2.27 -2.23
C ARG A 8 8.43 -2.36 -3.17
N ASP A 9 7.87 -3.55 -3.35
CA ASP A 9 6.67 -3.76 -4.18
C ASP A 9 5.46 -2.98 -3.62
N ILE A 10 5.25 -3.03 -2.30
CA ILE A 10 4.19 -2.25 -1.65
C ILE A 10 4.42 -0.74 -1.83
N GLU A 11 5.66 -0.27 -1.68
CA GLU A 11 6.02 1.14 -1.92
C GLU A 11 5.74 1.57 -3.36
N GLU A 12 6.09 0.74 -4.33
CA GLU A 12 5.84 1.01 -5.73
C GLU A 12 4.34 1.06 -6.05
N LYS A 13 3.57 0.09 -5.55
CA LYS A 13 2.11 0.06 -5.76
C LYS A 13 1.40 1.24 -5.09
N ALA A 14 1.82 1.62 -3.89
CA ALA A 14 1.31 2.82 -3.22
C ALA A 14 1.60 4.08 -4.04
N ARG A 15 2.83 4.22 -4.55
CA ARG A 15 3.24 5.34 -5.41
C ARG A 15 2.42 5.39 -6.71
N GLN A 16 2.20 4.26 -7.37
CA GLN A 16 1.37 4.18 -8.60
C GLN A 16 -0.05 4.71 -8.36
N ARG A 17 -0.61 4.45 -7.18
CA ARG A 17 -1.96 4.89 -6.76
C ARG A 17 -1.97 6.26 -6.08
N ARG A 18 -0.83 6.96 -6.07
CA ARG A 18 -0.66 8.29 -5.45
C ARG A 18 -1.08 8.32 -3.97
N ILE A 19 -0.92 7.21 -3.24
CA ILE A 19 -1.19 7.13 -1.81
C ILE A 19 0.11 7.06 -1.02
N SER A 20 0.15 7.72 0.15
CA SER A 20 1.29 7.61 1.06
C SER A 20 1.28 6.27 1.82
N ILE A 21 2.44 5.78 2.25
CA ILE A 21 2.54 4.58 3.08
C ILE A 21 1.76 4.72 4.40
N PRO A 22 1.82 5.84 5.13
CA PRO A 22 0.98 6.06 6.30
C PRO A 22 -0.51 5.91 6.02
N ASP A 23 -1.01 6.48 4.92
CA ASP A 23 -2.44 6.39 4.55
C ASP A 23 -2.82 4.96 4.15
N LEU A 24 -1.94 4.26 3.44
CA LEU A 24 -2.15 2.85 3.11
C LEU A 24 -2.21 1.99 4.38
N CYS A 25 -1.30 2.23 5.32
CA CYS A 25 -1.28 1.54 6.61
C CYS A 25 -2.54 1.86 7.41
N ALA A 26 -3.00 3.12 7.42
CA ALA A 26 -4.24 3.51 8.08
C ALA A 26 -5.47 2.79 7.50
N ARG A 27 -5.55 2.65 6.16
CA ARG A 27 -6.61 1.88 5.48
C ARG A 27 -6.56 0.38 5.79
N ALA A 28 -5.37 -0.15 6.04
CA ALA A 28 -5.17 -1.53 6.45
C ALA A 28 -5.27 -1.73 7.97
N GLU A 29 -5.58 -0.68 8.75
CA GLU A 29 -5.56 -0.64 10.23
C GLU A 29 -4.25 -1.14 10.84
N ILE A 30 -3.14 -0.73 10.21
CA ILE A 30 -1.77 -1.03 10.62
C ILE A 30 -1.10 0.28 11.03
N ALA A 31 -0.38 0.26 12.15
CA ALA A 31 0.48 1.39 12.51
C ALA A 31 1.60 1.54 11.47
N ALA A 32 1.79 2.75 10.91
CA ALA A 32 2.85 3.00 9.93
C ALA A 32 4.26 2.63 10.44
N SER A 33 4.48 2.76 11.75
CA SER A 33 5.70 2.32 12.43
C SER A 33 6.00 0.83 12.25
N THR A 34 4.97 -0.02 12.11
CA THR A 34 5.12 -1.45 11.82
C THR A 34 5.72 -1.67 10.45
N PHE A 35 5.26 -0.93 9.43
CA PHE A 35 5.82 -1.01 8.08
C PHE A 35 7.28 -0.53 8.06
N TYR A 36 7.58 0.60 8.72
CA TYR A 36 8.95 1.13 8.79
C TYR A 36 9.92 0.19 9.52
N ARG A 37 9.45 -0.66 10.43
CA ARG A 37 10.27 -1.71 11.08
C ARG A 37 10.68 -2.83 10.12
N TRP A 38 9.93 -3.05 9.04
CA TRP A 38 10.25 -4.05 8.01
C TRP A 38 11.21 -3.52 6.95
N LYS A 39 11.23 -2.20 6.76
CA LYS A 39 12.10 -1.52 5.80
C LYS A 39 13.52 -1.42 6.33
N LYS A 40 14.49 -1.92 5.55
CA LYS A 40 15.91 -1.71 5.82
C LYS A 40 16.26 -0.25 5.57
N SER A 41 16.84 0.41 6.56
CA SER A 41 17.34 1.79 6.46
C SER A 41 18.63 1.94 7.26
N PRO A 42 19.39 3.05 7.11
CA PRO A 42 20.55 3.31 7.96
C PRO A 42 20.21 3.34 9.46
N THR A 43 18.99 3.79 9.80
CA THR A 43 18.45 3.81 11.16
C THR A 43 17.79 2.49 11.58
N ASN A 44 17.58 1.54 10.65
CA ASN A 44 17.05 0.21 10.88
C ASN A 44 17.87 -0.84 10.08
N PRO A 45 19.12 -1.12 10.51
CA PRO A 45 20.03 -2.00 9.76
C PRO A 45 19.61 -3.47 9.80
N ARG A 46 18.79 -3.86 10.80
CA ARG A 46 18.27 -5.22 11.01
C ARG A 46 16.73 -5.17 11.10
N PRO A 47 16.03 -5.08 9.96
CA PRO A 47 14.58 -4.99 9.95
C PRO A 47 13.93 -6.22 10.55
N LYS A 48 12.81 -6.03 11.25
CA LYS A 48 12.01 -7.13 11.77
C LYS A 48 11.29 -7.84 10.62
N GLY A 49 11.08 -9.14 10.77
CA GLY A 49 10.27 -9.96 9.87
C GLY A 49 8.95 -9.30 9.52
N ALA A 50 8.63 -9.18 8.23
CA ALA A 50 7.29 -8.79 7.81
C ALA A 50 6.30 -9.89 8.19
N ASN A 51 5.24 -9.53 8.91
CA ASN A 51 4.19 -10.49 9.24
C ASN A 51 3.33 -10.70 8.00
N PHE A 52 3.26 -11.95 7.50
CA PHE A 52 2.52 -12.32 6.31
C PHE A 52 1.07 -11.81 6.32
N HIS A 53 0.37 -11.93 7.44
CA HIS A 53 -1.00 -11.45 7.57
C HIS A 53 -1.13 -9.94 7.38
N LEU A 54 -0.16 -9.18 7.88
CA LEU A 54 -0.16 -7.72 7.72
C LEU A 54 0.21 -7.30 6.29
N VAL A 55 1.05 -8.08 5.62
CA VAL A 55 1.34 -7.91 4.18
C VAL A 55 0.08 -8.15 3.34
N GLU A 56 -0.67 -9.23 3.62
CA GLU A 56 -1.94 -9.50 2.94
C GLU A 56 -2.95 -8.37 3.12
N ARG A 57 -3.07 -7.80 4.33
CA ARG A 57 -3.95 -6.65 4.58
C ARG A 57 -3.57 -5.42 3.77
N LEU A 58 -2.28 -5.14 3.60
CA LEU A 58 -1.81 -4.04 2.75
C LEU A 58 -2.16 -4.26 1.29
N TYR A 59 -2.01 -5.48 0.77
CA TYR A 59 -2.45 -5.83 -0.58
C TYR A 59 -3.97 -5.74 -0.75
N GLY A 60 -4.75 -6.16 0.25
CA GLY A 60 -6.20 -5.98 0.27
C GLY A 60 -6.60 -4.50 0.22
N ALA A 61 -5.91 -3.65 0.98
CA ALA A 61 -6.13 -2.21 0.95
C ALA A 61 -5.77 -1.59 -0.42
N LEU A 62 -4.67 -2.03 -1.04
CA LEU A 62 -4.30 -1.62 -2.41
C LEU A 62 -5.37 -2.01 -3.43
N ALA A 63 -5.91 -3.22 -3.34
CA ALA A 63 -6.98 -3.69 -4.23
C ALA A 63 -8.29 -2.91 -4.03
N ALA A 64 -8.63 -2.55 -2.79
CA ALA A 64 -9.78 -1.71 -2.51
C ALA A 64 -9.65 -0.32 -3.16
N ILE A 65 -8.45 0.28 -3.12
CA ILE A 65 -8.15 1.55 -3.78
C ILE A 65 -8.32 1.44 -5.29
N ASP A 66 -7.82 0.36 -5.90
CA ASP A 66 -8.01 0.12 -7.34
C ASP A 66 -9.49 0.03 -7.71
N ALA A 67 -10.30 -0.63 -6.88
CA ALA A 67 -11.74 -0.71 -7.09
C ALA A 67 -12.44 0.65 -6.92
N GLU A 68 -12.00 1.49 -5.99
CA GLU A 68 -12.51 2.85 -5.84
C GLU A 68 -12.16 3.75 -7.04
N ASP A 69 -10.91 3.69 -7.50
CA ASP A 69 -10.45 4.46 -8.67
C ASP A 69 -11.17 4.01 -9.95
N ALA A 70 -11.33 2.69 -10.14
CA ALA A 70 -12.11 2.15 -11.25
C ALA A 70 -13.57 2.63 -11.23
N LYS A 71 -14.21 2.67 -10.05
CA LYS A 71 -15.57 3.23 -9.87
C LYS A 71 -15.63 4.72 -10.14
N ARG A 72 -14.59 5.49 -9.79
CA ARG A 72 -14.52 6.93 -10.09
C ARG A 72 -14.43 7.18 -11.59
N LEU A 73 -13.56 6.43 -12.29
CA LEU A 73 -13.44 6.47 -13.75
C LEU A 73 -14.76 6.11 -14.44
N SER A 74 -15.44 5.05 -13.99
CA SER A 74 -16.72 4.63 -14.58
C SER A 74 -17.86 5.64 -14.35
N ARG A 75 -17.85 6.38 -13.24
CA ARG A 75 -18.85 7.42 -12.94
C ARG A 75 -18.55 8.75 -13.64
N GLY A 76 -17.28 9.12 -13.79
CA GLY A 76 -16.86 10.35 -14.47
C GLY A 76 -17.08 10.32 -16.00
N GLY A 77 -16.99 9.14 -16.62
CA GLY A 77 -17.21 8.99 -18.07
C GLY A 77 -18.65 9.20 -18.54
N LYS A 78 -19.64 9.20 -17.64
CA LYS A 78 -21.06 9.34 -18.01
C LYS A 78 -21.57 10.79 -18.00
N ALA A 79 -20.75 11.75 -17.55
CA ALA A 79 -21.19 13.14 -17.33
C ALA A 79 -20.72 14.15 -18.41
N VAL A 80 -19.96 13.72 -19.43
CA VAL A 80 -19.39 14.60 -20.47
C VAL A 80 -19.92 14.27 -21.88
N ALA A 81 -21.13 13.72 -21.95
CA ALA A 81 -21.85 13.47 -23.20
C ALA A 81 -23.31 13.88 -23.02
N ALA A 82 -23.56 15.20 -22.96
CA ALA A 82 -24.87 15.82 -23.12
C ALA A 82 -24.67 17.25 -23.62
#